data_AF-A0A8J4B4X9-F1
#
_entry.id   AF-A0A8J4B4X9-F1
#
_cell.length_a   1.000
_cell.length_b   1.000
_cell.length_c   1.000
_cell.angle_alpha   90.00
_cell.angle_beta   90.00
_cell.angle_gamma   90.00
#
_symmetry.space_group_name_H-M   'P 1'
#
loop_
_entity.id
_entity.type
_entity.pdbx_description
1 polymer ?
#
loop_
_entity_poly.entity_id
_entity_poly.type
_entity_poly.pdbx_seq_one_letter_code
_entity_poly.pdbx_strand_id
1 'polypeptide(L)'
;MTSTFTHADTLAHFEAHNFFGLAREQVTFFQQGFLPCFTEDGKLILETQGSLAKAPDGNGGVYLSLARSGILDAMAAAGIECLDCYCVDNSLARLGDPRFIGYCHGVANADVGARVVAKAYPEEKVGVFALRRAAPDSTTGPDTASPGALTVLEYSELDPDLAASTDPSTGHLYFNWSNICMHYFSVNWLRNVATQLLAGGSTPYHVARKRIPSVIGPVSVGSAGCRNSRRVYRSPGQKLRGVRERLGHQRTQPQESTPTDQGSQRSGSHGCGAWRLLNIRRLQVPGIKLELFIFDTFPLAGDKTALVQVDRREDFAPVKNAPGSAIDSPNTARSALLSLHAGWVRNAGAEVTCDEGVEVSPLVSYAGEGLESIVLGKTYNNLFVLELQQPSP
;
A
#
# COMPACT_ATOMS: atom_id res chain seq x y z
N MET A 1 -1.80 10.17 0.58
CA MET A 1 -2.76 9.06 0.83
C MET A 1 -2.27 8.21 2.00
N THR A 2 -3.14 7.84 2.94
CA THR A 2 -2.81 6.99 4.10
C THR A 2 -3.73 5.77 4.17
N SER A 3 -3.41 4.77 4.99
CA SER A 3 -4.36 3.72 5.37
C SER A 3 -5.00 4.04 6.73
N THR A 4 -6.08 3.36 7.10
CA THR A 4 -6.59 3.42 8.49
C THR A 4 -5.57 3.01 9.54
N PHE A 5 -4.62 2.14 9.21
CA PHE A 5 -3.56 1.74 10.14
C PHE A 5 -2.49 2.81 10.33
N THR A 6 -2.36 3.77 9.41
CA THR A 6 -1.28 4.77 9.42
C THR A 6 -1.77 6.20 9.57
N HIS A 7 -3.08 6.45 9.40
CA HIS A 7 -3.62 7.81 9.31
C HIS A 7 -3.37 8.64 10.57
N ALA A 8 -3.78 8.15 11.75
CA ALA A 8 -3.66 8.91 12.99
C ALA A 8 -2.20 9.27 13.31
N ASP A 9 -1.30 8.29 13.21
CA ASP A 9 0.13 8.50 13.48
C ASP A 9 0.76 9.46 12.47
N THR A 10 0.36 9.39 11.20
CA THR A 10 0.85 10.32 10.16
C THR A 10 0.43 11.75 10.47
N LEU A 11 -0.84 11.97 10.80
CA LEU A 11 -1.35 13.31 11.15
C LEU A 11 -0.62 13.86 12.37
N ALA A 12 -0.53 13.07 13.45
CA ALA A 12 0.15 13.47 14.68
C ALA A 12 1.63 13.81 14.42
N HIS A 13 2.30 13.06 13.55
CA HIS A 13 3.69 13.32 13.19
C HIS A 13 3.86 14.66 12.45
N PHE A 14 3.00 14.97 11.48
CA PHE A 14 3.05 16.26 10.78
C PHE A 14 2.72 17.43 11.71
N GLU A 15 1.72 17.29 12.59
CA GLU A 15 1.38 18.31 13.57
C GLU A 15 2.52 18.57 14.57
N ALA A 16 3.16 17.51 15.06
CA ALA A 16 4.30 17.61 15.98
C ALA A 16 5.51 18.32 15.38
N HIS A 17 5.66 18.30 14.05
CA HIS A 17 6.77 18.93 13.32
C HIS A 17 6.35 20.19 12.58
N ASN A 18 5.19 20.77 12.93
CA ASN A 18 4.67 21.99 12.32
C ASN A 18 4.69 21.93 10.77
N PHE A 19 4.25 20.80 10.23
CA PHE A 19 4.17 20.52 8.78
C PHE A 19 5.49 20.72 8.02
N PHE A 20 6.63 20.60 8.71
CA PHE A 20 7.97 20.77 8.14
C PHE A 20 8.16 22.14 7.44
N GLY A 21 7.47 23.18 7.93
CA GLY A 21 7.52 24.53 7.37
C GLY A 21 6.51 24.84 6.27
N LEU A 22 5.74 23.85 5.80
CA LEU A 22 4.62 24.08 4.88
C LEU A 22 3.41 24.66 5.61
N ALA A 23 2.56 25.40 4.89
CA ALA A 23 1.27 25.80 5.43
C ALA A 23 0.36 24.57 5.55
N ARG A 24 -0.42 24.49 6.64
CA ARG A 24 -1.32 23.35 6.90
C ARG A 24 -2.29 23.10 5.75
N GLU A 25 -2.73 24.16 5.10
CA GLU A 25 -3.70 24.15 3.99
C GLU A 25 -3.09 23.56 2.70
N GLN A 26 -1.76 23.50 2.59
CA GLN A 26 -1.06 22.89 1.45
C GLN A 26 -0.96 21.36 1.58
N VAL A 27 -1.24 20.78 2.76
CA VAL A 27 -1.09 19.35 3.03
C VAL A 27 -2.45 18.72 3.28
N THR A 28 -2.97 18.02 2.27
CA THR A 28 -4.26 17.31 2.37
C THR A 28 -4.05 15.81 2.62
N PHE A 29 -4.55 15.32 3.75
CA PHE A 29 -4.59 13.89 4.05
C PHE A 29 -5.92 13.28 3.61
N PHE A 30 -5.85 12.10 2.98
CA PHE A 30 -7.01 11.28 2.67
C PHE A 30 -6.66 9.81 2.83
N GLN A 31 -7.68 9.01 3.15
CA GLN A 31 -7.52 7.58 3.41
C GLN A 31 -7.90 6.75 2.18
N GLN A 32 -7.11 5.72 1.91
CA GLN A 32 -7.48 4.70 0.94
C GLN A 32 -8.58 3.78 1.47
N GLY A 33 -9.21 3.04 0.56
CA GLY A 33 -10.25 2.09 0.87
C GLY A 33 -9.73 0.79 1.47
N PHE A 34 -10.66 -0.16 1.61
CA PHE A 34 -10.39 -1.50 2.10
C PHE A 34 -11.16 -2.51 1.29
N LEU A 35 -10.55 -3.68 1.12
CA LEU A 35 -11.21 -4.87 0.61
C LEU A 35 -11.29 -5.93 1.70
N PRO A 36 -12.39 -6.71 1.74
CA PRO A 36 -12.48 -7.85 2.63
C PRO A 36 -11.42 -8.90 2.28
N CYS A 37 -10.97 -9.64 3.28
CA CYS A 37 -10.12 -10.80 3.08
C CYS A 37 -10.96 -12.06 2.85
N PHE A 38 -10.46 -12.95 1.99
CA PHE A 38 -11.13 -14.20 1.64
C PHE A 38 -10.27 -15.41 1.99
N THR A 39 -10.88 -16.55 2.24
CA THR A 39 -10.19 -17.85 2.16
C THR A 39 -9.92 -18.21 0.70
N GLU A 40 -9.10 -19.24 0.46
CA GLU A 40 -8.79 -19.70 -0.90
C GLU A 40 -10.03 -20.20 -1.68
N ASP A 41 -11.06 -20.68 -0.98
CA ASP A 41 -12.35 -21.06 -1.55
C ASP A 41 -13.36 -19.89 -1.66
N GLY A 42 -12.90 -18.64 -1.47
CA GLY A 42 -13.70 -17.44 -1.73
C GLY A 42 -14.67 -17.03 -0.61
N LYS A 43 -14.56 -17.60 0.60
CA LYS A 43 -15.39 -17.19 1.74
C LYS A 43 -14.76 -16.02 2.47
N LEU A 44 -15.60 -15.11 2.99
CA LEU A 44 -15.15 -14.01 3.84
C LEU A 44 -14.48 -14.53 5.12
N ILE A 45 -13.46 -13.82 5.61
CA ILE A 45 -12.80 -14.12 6.88
C ILE A 45 -13.27 -13.13 7.95
N LEU A 46 -13.62 -13.63 9.14
CA LEU A 46 -13.94 -12.78 10.30
C LEU A 46 -12.69 -12.43 11.07
N GLU A 47 -12.46 -11.15 11.33
CA GLU A 47 -11.43 -10.69 12.27
C GLU A 47 -11.93 -10.83 13.71
N THR A 48 -13.17 -10.41 13.97
CA THR A 48 -13.87 -10.57 15.24
C THR A 48 -15.27 -11.14 15.01
N GLN A 49 -16.02 -11.44 16.08
CA GLN A 49 -17.41 -11.92 15.93
C GLN A 49 -18.33 -10.90 15.23
N GLY A 50 -17.98 -9.62 15.23
CA GLY A 50 -18.76 -8.54 14.64
C GLY A 50 -18.08 -7.82 13.48
N SER A 51 -16.89 -8.26 13.02
CA SER A 51 -16.14 -7.57 11.96
C SER A 51 -15.46 -8.53 10.99
N LEU A 52 -15.51 -8.17 9.70
CA LEU A 52 -14.73 -8.81 8.65
C LEU A 52 -13.25 -8.44 8.78
N ALA A 53 -12.37 -9.38 8.48
CA ALA A 53 -10.98 -9.10 8.20
C ALA A 53 -10.89 -8.28 6.91
N LYS A 54 -10.10 -7.20 6.96
CA LYS A 54 -9.93 -6.26 5.86
C LYS A 54 -8.45 -5.99 5.63
N ALA A 55 -8.09 -5.68 4.40
CA ALA A 55 -6.79 -5.16 4.02
C ALA A 55 -6.98 -3.88 3.19
N PRO A 56 -5.98 -2.97 3.17
CA PRO A 56 -6.00 -1.86 2.22
C PRO A 56 -6.17 -2.40 0.79
N ASP A 57 -6.82 -1.63 -0.07
CA ASP A 57 -7.23 -2.04 -1.42
C ASP A 57 -6.11 -1.95 -2.48
N GLY A 58 -4.85 -1.91 -2.04
CA GLY A 58 -3.67 -1.71 -2.90
C GLY A 58 -3.45 -0.23 -3.29
N ASN A 59 -2.28 0.08 -3.86
CA ASN A 59 -1.96 1.46 -4.25
C ASN A 59 -2.86 1.99 -5.39
N GLY A 60 -3.46 1.11 -6.20
CA GLY A 60 -4.47 1.45 -7.19
C GLY A 60 -5.80 1.92 -6.60
N GLY A 61 -6.02 1.73 -5.29
CA GLY A 61 -7.13 2.34 -4.56
C GLY A 61 -7.11 3.88 -4.58
N VAL A 62 -5.99 4.49 -5.00
CA VAL A 62 -5.84 5.95 -5.10
C VAL A 62 -6.90 6.60 -5.99
N TYR A 63 -7.28 5.99 -7.12
CA TYR A 63 -8.26 6.57 -8.05
C TYR A 63 -9.63 6.75 -7.39
N LEU A 64 -10.13 5.68 -6.75
CA LEU A 64 -11.40 5.69 -6.05
C LEU A 64 -11.36 6.61 -4.82
N SER A 65 -10.23 6.65 -4.13
CA SER A 65 -10.06 7.44 -2.91
C SER A 65 -10.00 8.94 -3.21
N LEU A 66 -9.34 9.33 -4.30
CA LEU A 66 -9.33 10.71 -4.80
C LEU A 66 -10.73 11.17 -5.23
N ALA A 67 -11.49 10.34 -5.93
CA ALA A 67 -12.84 10.71 -6.35
C ALA A 67 -13.82 10.80 -5.17
N ARG A 68 -13.78 9.83 -4.24
CA ARG A 68 -14.69 9.82 -3.06
C ARG A 68 -14.40 10.93 -2.06
N SER A 69 -13.16 11.43 -2.01
CA SER A 69 -12.77 12.51 -1.09
C SER A 69 -13.08 13.91 -1.62
N GLY A 70 -13.49 14.07 -2.88
CA GLY A 70 -13.67 15.37 -3.53
C GLY A 70 -12.36 16.09 -3.85
N ILE A 71 -11.21 15.44 -3.66
CA ILE A 71 -9.89 16.04 -3.90
C ILE A 71 -9.69 16.38 -5.38
N LEU A 72 -10.22 15.56 -6.30
CA LEU A 72 -10.15 15.86 -7.73
C LEU A 72 -10.89 17.15 -8.09
N ASP A 73 -11.98 17.47 -7.40
CA ASP A 73 -12.73 18.71 -7.62
C ASP A 73 -12.00 19.89 -7.00
N ALA A 74 -11.43 19.72 -5.81
CA ALA A 74 -10.58 20.73 -5.18
C ALA A 74 -9.33 21.06 -6.03
N MET A 75 -8.70 20.06 -6.62
CA MET A 75 -7.56 20.23 -7.54
C MET A 75 -7.95 21.08 -8.75
N ALA A 76 -9.08 20.79 -9.39
CA ALA A 76 -9.55 21.60 -10.51
C ALA A 76 -9.94 23.03 -10.09
N ALA A 77 -10.58 23.20 -8.94
CA ALA A 77 -10.91 24.52 -8.42
C ALA A 77 -9.65 25.37 -8.12
N ALA A 78 -8.56 24.72 -7.73
CA ALA A 78 -7.26 25.34 -7.50
C ALA A 78 -6.42 25.55 -8.79
N GLY A 79 -6.91 25.11 -9.96
CA GLY A 79 -6.18 25.19 -11.22
C GLY A 79 -5.01 24.22 -11.34
N ILE A 80 -5.02 23.11 -10.59
CA ILE A 80 -3.99 22.07 -10.69
C ILE A 80 -4.25 21.24 -11.95
N GLU A 81 -3.23 21.17 -12.83
CA GLU A 81 -3.34 20.51 -14.13
C GLU A 81 -2.75 19.09 -14.14
N CYS A 82 -1.78 18.83 -13.28
CA CYS A 82 -1.08 17.56 -13.20
C CYS A 82 -0.59 17.24 -11.78
N LEU A 83 -0.27 15.97 -11.55
CA LEU A 83 0.30 15.45 -10.30
C LEU A 83 1.60 14.69 -10.57
N ASP A 84 2.58 14.87 -9.69
CA ASP A 84 3.72 13.96 -9.50
C ASP A 84 3.38 13.02 -8.34
N CYS A 85 3.23 11.73 -8.65
CA CYS A 85 2.83 10.69 -7.72
C CYS A 85 4.02 9.76 -7.47
N TYR A 86 4.35 9.49 -6.21
CA TYR A 86 5.52 8.69 -5.86
C TYR A 86 5.24 7.71 -4.72
N CYS A 87 6.11 6.71 -4.55
CA CYS A 87 6.11 5.83 -3.39
C CYS A 87 7.00 6.38 -2.26
N VAL A 88 6.47 6.41 -1.04
CA VAL A 88 7.11 7.05 0.14
C VAL A 88 8.45 6.44 0.54
N ASP A 89 8.75 5.22 0.11
CA ASP A 89 9.92 4.47 0.58
C ASP A 89 11.19 4.72 -0.24
N ASN A 90 11.14 5.53 -1.29
CA ASN A 90 12.31 5.91 -2.06
C ASN A 90 12.98 7.16 -1.46
N SER A 91 14.16 6.99 -0.86
CA SER A 91 14.87 8.10 -0.21
C SER A 91 15.51 9.09 -1.19
N LEU A 92 15.61 8.73 -2.47
CA LEU A 92 16.10 9.59 -3.55
C LEU A 92 14.98 10.17 -4.42
N ALA A 93 13.71 10.06 -3.98
CA ALA A 93 12.60 10.56 -4.77
C ALA A 93 12.70 12.09 -4.94
N ARG A 94 12.94 12.53 -6.18
CA ARG A 94 12.93 13.94 -6.57
C ARG A 94 11.49 14.40 -6.80
N LEU A 95 10.89 14.95 -5.76
CA LEU A 95 9.48 15.38 -5.74
C LEU A 95 9.30 16.68 -6.52
N GLY A 96 8.35 16.69 -7.45
CA GLY A 96 8.08 17.88 -8.25
C GLY A 96 9.18 18.18 -9.26
N ASP A 97 9.90 17.17 -9.76
CA ASP A 97 11.00 17.36 -10.72
C ASP A 97 10.51 18.12 -11.97
N PRO A 98 10.95 19.39 -12.17
CA PRO A 98 10.44 20.22 -13.25
C PRO A 98 10.84 19.69 -14.63
N ARG A 99 11.92 18.90 -14.73
CA ARG A 99 12.33 18.28 -16.00
C ARG A 99 11.38 17.17 -16.40
N PHE A 100 11.02 16.31 -15.45
CA PHE A 100 10.08 15.22 -15.68
C PHE A 100 8.67 15.76 -15.96
N ILE A 101 8.17 16.65 -15.12
CA ILE A 101 6.86 17.27 -15.29
C ILE A 101 6.81 18.07 -16.60
N GLY A 102 7.82 18.89 -16.87
CA GLY A 102 7.89 19.71 -18.09
C GLY A 102 7.94 18.86 -19.36
N TYR A 103 8.66 17.74 -19.36
CA TYR A 103 8.66 16.81 -20.48
C TYR A 103 7.28 16.17 -20.68
N CYS A 104 6.69 15.58 -19.64
CA CYS A 104 5.39 14.91 -19.73
C CYS A 104 4.28 15.88 -20.16
N HIS A 105 4.18 17.03 -19.49
CA HIS A 105 3.11 17.99 -19.70
C HIS A 105 3.30 18.81 -20.99
N GLY A 106 4.49 19.37 -21.20
CA GLY A 106 4.73 20.34 -22.27
C GLY A 106 5.21 19.74 -23.59
N VAL A 107 6.08 18.73 -23.54
CA VAL A 107 6.72 18.17 -24.75
C VAL A 107 5.96 16.97 -25.28
N ALA A 108 5.70 15.99 -24.41
CA ALA A 108 5.02 14.76 -24.78
C ALA A 108 3.50 14.93 -24.86
N ASN A 109 2.94 15.96 -24.21
CA ASN A 109 1.50 16.15 -24.04
C ASN A 109 0.84 14.83 -23.56
N ALA A 110 1.43 14.25 -22.52
CA ALA A 110 1.09 12.96 -21.97
C ALA A 110 -0.04 13.10 -20.93
N ASP A 111 -0.88 12.08 -20.86
CA ASP A 111 -1.87 11.90 -19.80
C ASP A 111 -1.27 11.15 -18.61
N VAL A 112 -0.36 10.22 -18.91
CA VAL A 112 0.37 9.42 -17.92
C VAL A 112 1.85 9.46 -18.25
N GLY A 113 2.69 9.60 -17.23
CA GLY A 113 4.13 9.44 -17.36
C GLY A 113 4.69 8.52 -16.30
N ALA A 114 5.82 7.89 -16.56
CA ALA A 114 6.59 7.19 -15.54
C ALA A 114 8.08 7.46 -15.68
N ARG A 115 8.74 7.69 -14.54
CA ARG A 115 10.20 7.59 -14.46
C ARG A 115 10.57 6.12 -14.35
N VAL A 116 11.56 5.71 -15.14
CA VAL A 116 12.08 4.34 -15.16
C VAL A 116 13.59 4.35 -14.94
N VAL A 117 14.12 3.28 -14.38
CA VAL A 117 15.57 3.06 -14.30
C VAL A 117 15.93 1.81 -15.08
N ALA A 118 17.15 1.76 -15.59
CA ALA A 118 17.71 0.53 -16.12
C ALA A 118 17.65 -0.56 -15.03
N LYS A 119 17.13 -1.74 -15.38
CA LYS A 119 17.11 -2.92 -14.52
C LYS A 119 18.55 -3.34 -14.23
N ALA A 120 18.90 -3.47 -12.95
CA ALA A 120 20.29 -3.67 -12.54
C ALA A 120 20.81 -5.07 -12.87
N TYR A 121 19.93 -6.07 -12.77
CA TYR A 121 20.19 -7.48 -13.07
C TYR A 121 18.86 -8.21 -13.33
N PRO A 122 18.86 -9.35 -14.03
CA PRO A 122 17.64 -10.07 -14.42
C PRO A 122 16.68 -10.38 -13.26
N GLU A 123 17.20 -10.73 -12.09
CA GLU A 123 16.44 -11.17 -10.91
C GLU A 123 15.97 -10.02 -10.01
N GLU A 124 16.23 -8.77 -10.39
CA GLU A 124 15.81 -7.61 -9.60
C GLU A 124 14.28 -7.61 -9.44
N LYS A 125 13.81 -7.51 -8.19
CA LYS A 125 12.38 -7.59 -7.83
C LYS A 125 11.64 -6.29 -8.08
N VAL A 126 11.55 -5.93 -9.36
CA VAL A 126 10.90 -4.70 -9.85
C VAL A 126 9.95 -5.07 -10.97
N GLY A 127 8.80 -4.39 -11.04
CA GLY A 127 7.96 -4.44 -12.22
C GLY A 127 8.67 -3.78 -13.41
N VAL A 128 8.44 -4.27 -14.62
CA VAL A 128 9.04 -3.73 -15.85
C VAL A 128 7.96 -3.27 -16.82
N PHE A 129 8.19 -2.15 -17.49
CA PHE A 129 7.32 -1.70 -18.57
C PHE A 129 7.54 -2.55 -19.82
N ALA A 130 6.44 -3.02 -20.41
CA ALA A 130 6.46 -3.82 -21.62
C ALA A 130 5.22 -3.53 -22.48
N LEU A 131 5.37 -3.69 -23.80
CA LEU A 131 4.23 -3.68 -24.72
C LEU A 131 3.64 -5.08 -24.79
N ARG A 132 2.33 -5.18 -24.57
CA ARG A 132 1.62 -6.47 -24.71
C ARG A 132 1.54 -6.84 -26.19
N ARG A 133 2.00 -8.05 -26.54
CA ARG A 133 1.78 -8.63 -27.86
C ARG A 133 0.32 -9.03 -28.03
N ALA A 134 -0.18 -9.04 -29.28
CA ALA A 134 -1.45 -9.67 -29.59
C ALA A 134 -1.41 -11.14 -29.15
N ALA A 135 -2.41 -11.58 -28.36
CA ALA A 135 -2.56 -13.00 -28.07
C ALA A 135 -2.81 -13.73 -29.41
N PRO A 136 -2.09 -14.82 -29.71
CA PRO A 136 -2.27 -15.56 -30.95
C PRO A 136 -3.65 -16.24 -31.05
N ASP A 137 -4.39 -16.39 -29.95
CA ASP A 137 -5.76 -16.93 -29.94
C ASP A 137 -6.52 -16.43 -28.68
N SER A 138 -7.44 -15.48 -28.85
CA SER A 138 -8.18 -14.86 -27.74
C SER A 138 -9.38 -15.73 -27.32
N THR A 139 -9.15 -16.77 -26.52
CA THR A 139 -10.27 -17.54 -25.92
C THR A 139 -10.15 -17.87 -24.44
N THR A 140 -9.04 -17.58 -23.75
CA THR A 140 -8.91 -17.95 -22.33
C THR A 140 -8.15 -16.91 -21.50
N GLY A 141 -8.80 -15.79 -21.17
CA GLY A 141 -8.37 -14.90 -20.10
C GLY A 141 -9.24 -13.64 -20.02
N PRO A 142 -9.42 -13.04 -18.83
CA PRO A 142 -10.16 -11.78 -18.65
C PRO A 142 -9.37 -10.55 -19.14
N ASP A 143 -8.48 -10.74 -20.11
CA ASP A 143 -7.50 -9.77 -20.53
C ASP A 143 -8.10 -8.77 -21.53
N THR A 144 -8.45 -7.59 -21.03
CA THR A 144 -9.13 -6.53 -21.77
C THR A 144 -8.18 -5.54 -22.45
N ALA A 145 -6.86 -5.63 -22.23
CA ALA A 145 -5.90 -4.68 -22.79
C ALA A 145 -5.59 -4.98 -24.27
N SER A 146 -5.70 -3.97 -25.13
CA SER A 146 -5.47 -4.09 -26.56
C SER A 146 -4.01 -4.47 -26.90
N PRO A 147 -3.76 -5.20 -28.00
CA PRO A 147 -2.40 -5.39 -28.51
C PRO A 147 -1.66 -4.05 -28.67
N GLY A 148 -0.39 -4.02 -28.26
CA GLY A 148 0.41 -2.79 -28.27
C GLY A 148 0.18 -1.88 -27.06
N ALA A 149 -0.70 -2.22 -26.12
CA ALA A 149 -0.84 -1.47 -24.88
C ALA A 149 0.43 -1.59 -24.02
N LEU A 150 0.87 -0.46 -23.48
CA LEU A 150 1.94 -0.40 -22.49
C LEU A 150 1.40 -0.84 -21.13
N THR A 151 2.00 -1.88 -20.56
CA THR A 151 1.67 -2.41 -19.24
C THR A 151 2.92 -2.51 -18.38
N VAL A 152 2.73 -2.64 -17.08
CA VAL A 152 3.78 -3.11 -16.17
C VAL A 152 3.57 -4.60 -15.97
N LEU A 153 4.65 -5.38 -16.12
CA LEU A 153 4.70 -6.79 -15.74
C LEU A 153 5.39 -6.87 -14.40
N GLU A 154 4.72 -7.40 -13.38
CA GLU A 154 5.37 -7.61 -12.09
C GLU A 154 6.46 -8.67 -12.17
N TYR A 155 7.48 -8.58 -11.32
CA TYR A 155 8.61 -9.52 -11.37
C TYR A 155 8.18 -10.99 -11.18
N SER A 156 7.05 -11.23 -10.50
CA SER A 156 6.48 -12.57 -10.31
C SER A 156 5.73 -13.11 -11.52
N GLU A 157 5.49 -12.27 -12.53
CA GLU A 157 4.75 -12.59 -13.76
C GLU A 157 5.67 -12.75 -14.97
N LEU A 158 6.93 -12.29 -14.86
CA LEU A 158 7.92 -12.39 -15.92
C LEU A 158 8.66 -13.72 -15.87
N ASP A 159 8.64 -14.44 -16.98
CA ASP A 159 9.43 -15.67 -17.16
C ASP A 159 10.93 -15.40 -16.94
N PRO A 160 11.65 -16.24 -16.16
CA PRO A 160 13.07 -16.01 -15.86
C PRO A 160 13.98 -15.95 -17.08
N ASP A 161 13.73 -16.76 -18.11
CA ASP A 161 14.55 -16.77 -19.32
C ASP A 161 14.31 -15.48 -20.13
N LEU A 162 13.06 -15.01 -20.19
CA LEU A 162 12.75 -13.69 -20.75
C LEU A 162 13.36 -12.56 -19.93
N ALA A 163 13.32 -12.63 -18.59
CA ALA A 163 13.92 -11.63 -17.71
C ALA A 163 15.44 -11.51 -17.91
N ALA A 164 16.11 -12.63 -18.23
CA ALA A 164 17.54 -12.69 -18.52
C ALA A 164 17.90 -12.41 -19.99
N SER A 165 16.90 -12.30 -20.87
CA SER A 165 17.15 -12.09 -22.31
C SER A 165 17.71 -10.69 -22.59
N THR A 166 18.71 -10.64 -23.48
CA THR A 166 19.42 -9.41 -23.84
C THR A 166 19.28 -9.08 -25.33
N ASP A 167 19.23 -7.79 -25.64
CA ASP A 167 19.38 -7.28 -27.00
C ASP A 167 20.82 -7.50 -27.50
N PRO A 168 21.04 -8.32 -28.55
CA PRO A 168 22.38 -8.61 -29.06
C PRO A 168 23.15 -7.38 -29.58
N SER A 169 22.44 -6.30 -29.93
CA SER A 169 23.06 -5.08 -30.46
C SER A 169 23.61 -4.14 -29.38
N THR A 170 22.98 -4.13 -28.21
CA THR A 170 23.33 -3.23 -27.11
C THR A 170 23.92 -3.94 -25.90
N GLY A 171 23.67 -5.25 -25.76
CA GLY A 171 24.01 -6.04 -24.57
C GLY A 171 23.12 -5.75 -23.36
N HIS A 172 22.13 -4.86 -23.48
CA HIS A 172 21.18 -4.58 -22.42
C HIS A 172 20.06 -5.62 -22.37
N LEU A 173 19.40 -5.75 -21.21
CA LEU A 173 18.22 -6.59 -21.08
C LEU A 173 17.10 -6.09 -22.02
N TYR A 174 16.29 -6.99 -22.57
CA TYR A 174 15.09 -6.57 -23.32
C TYR A 174 14.07 -5.91 -22.39
N PHE A 175 13.91 -6.45 -21.19
CA PHE A 175 13.01 -5.93 -20.15
C PHE A 175 13.79 -5.04 -19.17
N ASN A 176 14.24 -3.89 -19.65
CA ASN A 176 15.16 -3.01 -18.93
C ASN A 176 14.51 -1.78 -18.26
N TRP A 177 13.24 -1.47 -18.56
CA TRP A 177 12.58 -0.29 -18.02
C TRP A 177 11.84 -0.59 -16.73
N SER A 178 12.57 -0.49 -15.62
CA SER A 178 12.06 -0.78 -14.28
C SER A 178 11.11 0.31 -13.79
N ASN A 179 9.93 -0.08 -13.33
CA ASN A 179 8.97 0.80 -12.69
C ASN A 179 9.42 1.12 -11.25
N ILE A 180 9.83 2.36 -11.02
CA ILE A 180 10.23 2.85 -9.68
C ILE A 180 9.09 3.54 -8.92
N CYS A 181 7.84 3.34 -9.36
CA CYS A 181 6.64 3.93 -8.76
C CYS A 181 6.70 5.46 -8.63
N MET A 182 7.23 6.14 -9.65
CA MET A 182 7.19 7.59 -9.80
C MET A 182 6.48 7.93 -11.11
N HIS A 183 5.28 8.49 -10.99
CA HIS A 183 4.33 8.65 -12.08
C HIS A 183 3.87 10.10 -12.20
N TYR A 184 3.75 10.57 -13.43
CA TYR A 184 3.05 11.80 -13.77
C TYR A 184 1.62 11.44 -14.15
N PHE A 185 0.65 12.27 -13.74
CA PHE A 185 -0.73 12.14 -14.20
C PHE A 185 -1.34 13.50 -14.52
N SER A 186 -2.01 13.63 -15.66
CA SER A 186 -2.89 14.77 -15.91
C SER A 186 -4.14 14.66 -15.01
N VAL A 187 -4.61 15.78 -14.46
CA VAL A 187 -5.80 15.79 -13.59
C VAL A 187 -7.05 15.36 -14.36
N ASN A 188 -7.14 15.72 -15.65
CA ASN A 188 -8.24 15.30 -16.51
C ASN A 188 -8.27 13.79 -16.70
N TRP A 189 -7.13 13.18 -16.98
CA TRP A 189 -7.04 11.73 -17.12
C TRP A 189 -7.37 11.01 -15.80
N LEU A 190 -6.86 11.48 -14.66
CA LEU A 190 -7.20 10.94 -13.34
C LEU A 190 -8.70 10.97 -13.07
N ARG A 191 -9.36 12.09 -13.38
CA ARG A 191 -10.82 12.22 -13.25
C ARG A 191 -11.56 11.23 -14.14
N ASN A 192 -11.12 11.06 -15.39
CA ASN A 192 -11.75 10.13 -16.32
C ASN A 192 -11.63 8.69 -15.83
N VAL A 193 -10.44 8.25 -15.43
CA VAL A 193 -10.21 6.90 -14.88
C VAL A 193 -11.03 6.69 -13.62
N ALA A 194 -11.00 7.62 -12.67
CA ALA A 194 -11.75 7.48 -11.43
C ALA A 194 -13.26 7.45 -11.67
N THR A 195 -13.78 8.22 -12.63
CA THR A 195 -15.19 8.21 -13.02
C THR A 195 -15.59 6.87 -13.63
N GLN A 196 -14.76 6.30 -14.52
CA GLN A 196 -15.00 4.98 -15.10
C GLN A 196 -15.03 3.89 -14.02
N LEU A 197 -14.07 3.91 -13.08
CA LEU A 197 -14.04 2.94 -11.98
C LEU A 197 -15.25 3.08 -11.05
N LEU A 198 -15.72 4.30 -10.76
CA LEU A 198 -16.94 4.52 -9.98
C LEU A 198 -18.21 4.06 -10.72
N ALA A 199 -18.23 4.14 -12.05
CA ALA A 199 -19.32 3.68 -12.89
C ALA A 199 -19.36 2.14 -13.07
N GLY A 200 -18.51 1.39 -12.38
CA GLY A 200 -18.42 -0.06 -12.47
C GLY A 200 -17.41 -0.58 -13.48
N GLY A 201 -16.56 0.30 -14.03
CA GLY A 201 -15.34 -0.12 -14.72
C GLY A 201 -14.43 -0.91 -13.77
N SER A 202 -13.70 -1.88 -14.32
CA SER A 202 -12.83 -2.76 -13.52
C SER A 202 -11.40 -2.66 -13.99
N THR A 203 -10.49 -2.52 -13.03
CA THR A 203 -9.10 -2.94 -13.13
C THR A 203 -8.95 -4.34 -12.53
N PRO A 204 -7.91 -5.11 -12.90
CA PRO A 204 -7.70 -6.43 -12.32
C PRO A 204 -7.39 -6.33 -10.82
N TYR A 205 -7.87 -7.31 -10.06
CA TYR A 205 -7.44 -7.52 -8.68
C TYR A 205 -6.28 -8.49 -8.66
N HIS A 206 -5.18 -8.08 -8.04
CA HIS A 206 -4.01 -8.91 -7.79
C HIS A 206 -4.18 -9.69 -6.48
N VAL A 207 -3.83 -10.97 -6.50
CA VAL A 207 -4.08 -11.91 -5.40
C VAL A 207 -2.83 -12.12 -4.57
N ALA A 208 -2.82 -11.60 -3.33
CA ALA A 208 -1.75 -11.83 -2.36
C ALA A 208 -2.16 -12.89 -1.34
N ARG A 209 -1.51 -14.07 -1.38
CA ARG A 209 -1.72 -15.16 -0.41
C ARG A 209 -1.01 -14.85 0.91
N LYS A 210 -1.74 -14.87 2.03
CA LYS A 210 -1.23 -14.51 3.36
C LYS A 210 -1.86 -15.40 4.45
N ARG A 211 -1.23 -15.37 5.64
CA ARG A 211 -1.83 -15.88 6.88
C ARG A 211 -2.62 -14.75 7.54
N ILE A 212 -3.94 -14.92 7.66
CA ILE A 212 -4.86 -13.86 8.05
C ILE A 212 -5.43 -14.17 9.46
N PRO A 213 -5.28 -13.25 10.43
CA PRO A 213 -5.88 -13.41 11.75
C PRO A 213 -7.40 -13.55 11.70
N SER A 214 -7.94 -14.48 12.48
CA SER A 214 -9.37 -14.77 12.58
C SER A 214 -9.76 -15.31 13.97
N VAL A 215 -11.02 -15.09 14.39
CA VAL A 215 -11.56 -15.60 15.65
C VAL A 215 -12.26 -16.96 15.52
N ILE A 216 -12.90 -17.26 14.39
CA ILE A 216 -13.75 -18.46 14.20
C ILE A 216 -13.45 -19.16 12.84
N GLY A 217 -12.58 -18.60 12.00
CA GLY A 217 -12.34 -19.09 10.64
C GLY A 217 -13.26 -18.41 9.60
N PRO A 218 -13.44 -19.00 8.40
CA PRO A 218 -14.29 -18.42 7.37
C PRO A 218 -15.75 -18.25 7.82
N VAL A 219 -16.41 -17.24 7.27
CA VAL A 219 -17.86 -17.09 7.39
C VAL A 219 -18.50 -18.32 6.74
N SER A 220 -19.12 -19.16 7.57
CA SER A 220 -19.99 -20.22 7.09
C SER A 220 -21.24 -19.56 6.52
N VAL A 221 -21.27 -19.33 5.21
CA VAL A 221 -22.51 -19.02 4.52
C VAL A 221 -23.30 -20.32 4.51
N GLY A 222 -24.03 -20.59 5.59
CA GLY A 222 -24.93 -21.72 5.62
C GLY A 222 -25.90 -21.57 4.45
N SER A 223 -26.02 -22.60 3.63
CA SER A 223 -27.25 -22.90 2.88
C SER A 223 -28.36 -23.24 3.88
N ALA A 224 -28.63 -22.32 4.81
CA ALA A 224 -29.79 -22.38 5.65
C ALA A 224 -30.95 -21.97 4.73
N GLY A 225 -31.58 -22.98 4.13
CA GLY A 225 -32.95 -22.86 3.71
C GLY A 225 -33.70 -22.13 4.82
N CYS A 226 -34.31 -21.00 4.46
CA CYS A 226 -35.06 -20.14 5.35
C CYS A 226 -36.15 -20.98 6.03
N ARG A 227 -35.84 -21.60 7.16
CA ARG A 227 -36.81 -22.17 8.08
C ARG A 227 -36.89 -21.22 9.25
N ASN A 228 -37.97 -20.44 9.22
CA ASN A 228 -38.53 -19.68 10.32
C ASN A 228 -38.15 -20.28 11.68
N SER A 229 -37.26 -19.60 12.39
CA SER A 229 -37.29 -19.60 13.85
C SER A 229 -37.31 -18.16 14.31
N ARG A 230 -38.52 -17.59 14.32
CA ARG A 230 -38.83 -16.39 15.10
C ARG A 230 -38.53 -16.70 16.57
N ARG A 231 -37.31 -16.42 17.05
CA ARG A 231 -37.11 -16.11 18.47
C ARG A 231 -37.40 -14.63 18.65
N VAL A 232 -38.67 -14.35 18.85
CA VAL A 232 -39.14 -13.06 19.37
C VAL A 232 -38.60 -12.93 20.79
N TYR A 233 -37.76 -11.92 21.01
CA TYR A 233 -37.41 -11.43 22.33
C TYR A 233 -38.70 -10.94 23.00
N ARG A 234 -39.23 -11.69 23.98
CA ARG A 234 -40.38 -11.25 24.77
C ARG A 234 -39.88 -10.46 25.98
N SER A 235 -40.20 -9.17 26.00
CA SER A 235 -40.15 -8.33 27.20
C SER A 235 -41.11 -8.89 28.28
N PRO A 236 -40.74 -8.86 29.57
CA PRO A 236 -41.60 -9.37 30.63
C PRO A 236 -42.69 -8.36 30.98
N GLY A 237 -43.95 -8.75 30.80
CA GLY A 237 -45.08 -8.06 31.41
C GLY A 237 -46.27 -7.90 30.49
N GLN A 238 -47.22 -8.84 30.55
CA GLN A 238 -48.65 -8.55 30.66
C GLN A 238 -49.43 -9.86 30.86
N LYS A 239 -50.27 -9.84 31.91
CA LYS A 239 -51.18 -10.92 32.30
C LYS A 239 -52.30 -11.03 31.27
N LEU A 240 -52.62 -12.25 30.84
CA LEU A 240 -53.97 -12.58 30.37
C LEU A 240 -54.45 -13.89 30.99
N ARG A 241 -55.69 -13.83 31.47
CA ARG A 241 -56.46 -14.83 32.22
C ARG A 241 -57.13 -15.83 31.26
N GLY A 242 -57.44 -17.02 31.79
CA GLY A 242 -58.40 -18.00 31.24
C GLY A 242 -57.82 -18.80 30.07
N VAL A 243 -57.96 -20.11 29.97
CA VAL A 243 -59.12 -20.97 30.25
C VAL A 243 -58.62 -22.36 30.69
N ARG A 244 -59.37 -22.98 31.61
CA ARG A 244 -59.21 -24.36 32.07
C ARG A 244 -59.65 -25.34 30.98
N GLU A 245 -58.92 -26.43 30.81
CA GLU A 245 -59.51 -27.75 30.62
C GLU A 245 -58.55 -28.83 31.12
N ARG A 246 -59.10 -29.95 31.59
CA ARG A 246 -58.57 -30.82 32.65
C ARG A 246 -58.60 -32.28 32.16
N LEU A 247 -57.77 -33.13 32.78
CA LEU A 247 -57.78 -34.62 32.86
C LEU A 247 -56.96 -35.38 31.79
N GLY A 248 -56.16 -36.42 32.09
CA GLY A 248 -55.83 -37.15 33.33
C GLY A 248 -54.43 -37.80 33.25
N HIS A 249 -53.70 -37.97 34.36
CA HIS A 249 -53.41 -39.25 35.07
C HIS A 249 -52.84 -40.35 34.13
N GLN A 250 -51.67 -40.97 34.35
CA GLN A 250 -51.17 -41.58 35.57
C GLN A 250 -49.62 -41.62 35.66
N ARG A 251 -49.15 -41.72 36.91
CA ARG A 251 -47.78 -41.92 37.41
C ARG A 251 -47.26 -43.34 37.09
N THR A 252 -45.93 -43.48 37.04
CA THR A 252 -45.15 -44.34 37.97
C THR A 252 -43.65 -44.03 37.84
N GLN A 253 -43.03 -43.57 38.93
CA GLN A 253 -41.64 -43.92 39.28
C GLN A 253 -41.70 -45.09 40.29
N PRO A 254 -40.57 -45.76 40.61
CA PRO A 254 -39.89 -45.35 41.85
C PRO A 254 -38.34 -45.53 41.90
N GLN A 255 -37.73 -44.65 42.68
CA GLN A 255 -36.74 -44.89 43.77
C GLN A 255 -35.37 -45.50 43.47
N GLU A 256 -34.27 -44.77 43.66
CA GLU A 256 -33.55 -44.41 44.92
C GLU A 256 -32.59 -45.50 45.40
N SER A 257 -31.31 -45.13 45.57
CA SER A 257 -30.53 -45.46 46.76
C SER A 257 -29.24 -44.64 46.81
N THR A 258 -29.06 -43.91 47.91
CA THR A 258 -27.77 -43.51 48.48
C THR A 258 -27.62 -44.27 49.81
N PRO A 259 -26.40 -44.45 50.34
CA PRO A 259 -26.04 -43.61 51.49
C PRO A 259 -24.56 -43.20 51.62
N THR A 260 -24.40 -41.97 52.10
CA THR A 260 -23.39 -41.38 53.02
C THR A 260 -22.19 -42.21 53.53
N ASP A 261 -21.00 -41.58 53.58
CA ASP A 261 -20.33 -41.29 54.86
C ASP A 261 -19.31 -40.12 54.82
N GLN A 262 -19.10 -39.56 56.01
CA GLN A 262 -18.38 -38.35 56.47
C GLN A 262 -16.85 -38.41 56.20
N GLY A 263 -16.03 -37.36 56.18
CA GLY A 263 -16.12 -35.92 56.45
C GLY A 263 -14.68 -35.42 56.64
N SER A 264 -14.28 -34.29 56.06
CA SER A 264 -13.14 -33.51 56.59
C SER A 264 -13.20 -32.05 56.11
N GLN A 265 -12.94 -31.17 57.08
CA GLN A 265 -13.09 -29.72 57.02
C GLN A 265 -12.08 -29.06 56.08
N ARG A 266 -12.50 -28.01 55.37
CA ARG A 266 -11.76 -26.73 55.23
C ARG A 266 -12.64 -25.68 54.56
N SER A 267 -12.72 -24.53 55.21
CA SER A 267 -13.46 -23.33 54.81
C SER A 267 -12.99 -22.80 53.45
N GLY A 268 -13.82 -22.94 52.42
CA GLY A 268 -13.64 -22.30 51.11
C GLY A 268 -14.38 -20.97 51.05
N SER A 269 -13.63 -19.87 51.16
CA SER A 269 -14.11 -18.53 50.80
C SER A 269 -14.65 -18.53 49.37
N HIS A 270 -15.82 -17.92 49.18
CA HIS A 270 -16.49 -17.80 47.89
C HIS A 270 -15.60 -17.02 46.91
N GLY A 271 -14.93 -17.75 46.01
CA GLY A 271 -14.23 -17.17 44.88
C GLY A 271 -15.24 -16.70 43.85
N CYS A 272 -15.51 -15.39 43.84
CA CYS A 272 -16.08 -14.71 42.68
C CYS A 272 -15.23 -15.12 41.47
N GLY A 273 -15.84 -15.85 40.53
CA GLY A 273 -15.17 -16.36 39.35
C GLY A 273 -14.50 -15.23 38.60
N ALA A 274 -13.18 -15.10 38.77
CA ALA A 274 -12.37 -14.26 37.95
C ALA A 274 -12.52 -14.78 36.52
N TRP A 275 -13.24 -14.03 35.68
CA TRP A 275 -13.20 -14.20 34.24
C TRP A 275 -11.74 -14.00 33.83
N ARG A 276 -10.96 -15.08 33.77
CA ARG A 276 -9.69 -15.08 33.07
C ARG A 276 -10.06 -14.74 31.63
N LEU A 277 -9.72 -13.52 31.20
CA LEU A 277 -9.59 -13.18 29.80
C LEU A 277 -8.69 -14.27 29.20
N LEU A 278 -9.31 -15.26 28.55
CA LEU A 278 -8.61 -16.19 27.70
C LEU A 278 -7.92 -15.31 26.66
N ASN A 279 -6.60 -15.28 26.70
CA ASN A 279 -5.79 -14.85 25.57
C ASN A 279 -6.12 -15.79 24.42
N ILE A 280 -7.20 -15.49 23.68
CA ILE A 280 -7.53 -16.14 22.43
C ILE A 280 -6.36 -15.81 21.52
N ARG A 281 -5.42 -16.74 21.38
CA ARG A 281 -4.46 -16.72 20.27
C ARG A 281 -5.32 -16.58 19.02
N ARG A 282 -5.29 -15.41 18.37
CA ARG A 282 -6.00 -15.20 17.10
C ARG A 282 -5.58 -16.35 16.18
N LEU A 283 -6.51 -17.22 15.81
CA LEU A 283 -6.26 -18.27 14.84
C LEU A 283 -5.79 -17.58 13.56
N GLN A 284 -4.77 -18.09 12.89
CA GLN A 284 -4.40 -17.58 11.57
C GLN A 284 -4.83 -18.58 10.53
N VAL A 285 -5.67 -18.15 9.60
CA VAL A 285 -6.14 -18.99 8.49
C VAL A 285 -5.39 -18.62 7.20
N PRO A 286 -5.06 -19.59 6.32
CA PRO A 286 -4.67 -19.28 4.96
C PRO A 286 -5.79 -18.50 4.26
N GLY A 287 -5.42 -17.45 3.56
CA GLY A 287 -6.36 -16.63 2.82
C GLY A 287 -5.68 -15.73 1.80
N ILE A 288 -6.51 -15.01 1.06
CA ILE A 288 -6.13 -14.08 0.02
C ILE A 288 -6.54 -12.65 0.39
N LYS A 289 -5.68 -11.72 0.03
CA LYS A 289 -5.96 -10.28 -0.05
C LYS A 289 -6.01 -9.90 -1.52
N LEU A 290 -6.94 -9.00 -1.85
CA LEU A 290 -7.04 -8.42 -3.18
C LEU A 290 -6.41 -7.03 -3.14
N GLU A 291 -5.60 -6.70 -4.14
CA GLU A 291 -4.94 -5.40 -4.27
C GLU A 291 -5.12 -4.89 -5.69
N LEU A 292 -5.41 -3.60 -5.82
CA LEU A 292 -5.34 -2.88 -7.09
C LEU A 292 -3.94 -2.29 -7.25
N PHE A 293 -3.40 -2.32 -8.46
CA PHE A 293 -2.15 -1.62 -8.74
C PHE A 293 -2.39 -0.33 -9.53
N ILE A 294 -1.69 0.73 -9.13
CA ILE A 294 -1.81 2.06 -9.72
C ILE A 294 -1.52 2.01 -11.23
N PHE A 295 -0.52 1.22 -11.63
CA PHE A 295 -0.09 1.14 -13.02
C PHE A 295 -0.98 0.28 -13.93
N ASP A 296 -1.95 -0.47 -13.39
CA ASP A 296 -2.89 -1.27 -14.21
C ASP A 296 -3.79 -0.41 -15.10
N THR A 297 -3.82 0.90 -14.87
CA THR A 297 -4.59 1.87 -15.64
C THR A 297 -3.79 2.47 -16.80
N PHE A 298 -2.48 2.25 -16.90
CA PHE A 298 -1.64 2.79 -17.98
C PHE A 298 -2.14 2.40 -19.39
N PRO A 299 -2.66 1.18 -19.64
CA PRO A 299 -3.27 0.84 -20.92
C PRO A 299 -4.41 1.79 -21.35
N LEU A 300 -5.10 2.43 -20.40
CA LEU A 300 -6.20 3.37 -20.69
C LEU A 300 -5.72 4.71 -21.26
N ALA A 301 -4.43 5.04 -21.13
CA ALA A 301 -3.83 6.24 -21.69
C ALA A 301 -3.44 6.08 -23.17
N GLY A 302 -3.41 4.85 -23.71
CA GLY A 302 -3.06 4.63 -25.12
C GLY A 302 -1.69 5.22 -25.49
N ASP A 303 -1.66 6.02 -26.57
CA ASP A 303 -0.46 6.71 -27.07
C ASP A 303 -0.06 7.94 -26.23
N LYS A 304 -0.88 8.35 -25.25
CA LYS A 304 -0.63 9.47 -24.33
C LYS A 304 0.20 9.07 -23.11
N THR A 305 1.11 8.11 -23.27
CA THR A 305 2.02 7.66 -22.20
C THR A 305 3.46 8.03 -22.50
N ALA A 306 4.15 8.61 -21.52
CA ALA A 306 5.57 8.97 -21.61
C ALA A 306 6.43 8.17 -20.61
N LEU A 307 7.48 7.51 -21.09
CA LEU A 307 8.50 6.90 -20.22
C LEU A 307 9.78 7.72 -20.27
N VAL A 308 10.32 8.08 -19.11
CA VAL A 308 11.56 8.84 -18.97
C VAL A 308 12.56 8.02 -18.18
N GLN A 309 13.62 7.56 -18.84
CA GLN A 309 14.70 6.86 -18.16
C GLN A 309 15.58 7.86 -17.40
N VAL A 310 15.82 7.58 -16.11
CA VAL A 310 16.65 8.40 -15.21
C VAL A 310 17.84 7.58 -14.67
N ASP A 311 18.84 8.26 -14.09
CA ASP A 311 19.95 7.59 -13.43
C ASP A 311 19.48 7.03 -12.07
N ARG A 312 19.60 5.71 -11.90
CA ARG A 312 19.29 5.02 -10.65
C ARG A 312 19.98 5.65 -9.45
N ARG A 313 21.23 6.09 -9.60
CA ARG A 313 22.04 6.66 -8.51
C ARG A 313 21.53 8.01 -8.05
N GLU A 314 20.71 8.69 -8.85
CA GLU A 314 20.13 9.99 -8.53
C GLU A 314 18.66 9.90 -8.08
N ASP A 315 17.92 8.88 -8.54
CA ASP A 315 16.45 8.86 -8.38
C ASP A 315 15.92 7.63 -7.63
N PHE A 316 16.71 6.60 -7.34
CA PHE A 316 16.17 5.35 -6.82
C PHE A 316 17.02 4.68 -5.74
N ALA A 317 16.58 4.81 -4.49
CA ALA A 317 17.07 4.04 -3.35
C ALA A 317 15.89 3.68 -2.42
N PRO A 318 15.19 2.55 -2.67
CA PRO A 318 14.03 2.15 -1.89
C PRO A 318 14.41 1.56 -0.52
N VAL A 319 13.48 1.66 0.43
CA VAL A 319 13.57 1.06 1.77
C VAL A 319 12.43 0.04 1.94
N LYS A 320 12.74 -1.23 1.64
CA LYS A 320 11.79 -2.36 1.73
C LYS A 320 12.13 -3.35 2.84
N ASN A 321 13.40 -3.40 3.26
CA ASN A 321 13.93 -4.38 4.19
C ASN A 321 14.40 -3.73 5.50
N ALA A 322 14.51 -4.53 6.55
CA ALA A 322 14.93 -4.08 7.87
C ALA A 322 16.39 -3.55 7.88
N PRO A 323 16.76 -2.68 8.85
CA PRO A 323 18.15 -2.27 9.07
C PRO A 323 19.12 -3.46 9.10
N GLY A 324 20.30 -3.28 8.50
CA GLY A 324 21.33 -4.32 8.37
C GLY A 324 21.14 -5.27 7.17
N SER A 325 20.02 -5.21 6.46
CA SER A 325 19.84 -5.98 5.22
C SER A 325 20.75 -5.43 4.10
N ALA A 326 21.30 -6.32 3.29
CA ALA A 326 22.25 -5.97 2.22
C ALA A 326 21.62 -5.23 1.02
N ILE A 327 20.29 -5.30 0.88
CA ILE A 327 19.54 -4.69 -0.22
C ILE A 327 18.34 -3.91 0.33
N ASP A 328 18.00 -2.80 -0.31
CA ASP A 328 16.83 -1.95 -0.05
C ASP A 328 16.52 -1.73 1.43
N SER A 329 17.53 -1.37 2.23
CA SER A 329 17.44 -1.14 3.66
C SER A 329 17.72 0.32 4.02
N PRO A 330 17.41 0.77 5.25
CA PRO A 330 17.80 2.11 5.70
C PRO A 330 19.31 2.39 5.53
N ASN A 331 20.16 1.36 5.67
CA ASN A 331 21.61 1.49 5.50
C ASN A 331 21.99 1.74 4.03
N THR A 332 21.40 0.98 3.10
CA THR A 332 21.69 1.16 1.66
C THR A 332 21.13 2.48 1.14
N ALA A 333 19.93 2.86 1.58
CA ALA A 333 19.29 4.14 1.24
C ALA A 333 20.11 5.34 1.73
N ARG A 334 20.55 5.32 3.00
CA ARG A 334 21.45 6.33 3.55
C ARG A 334 22.76 6.40 2.77
N SER A 335 23.40 5.26 2.50
CA SER A 335 24.65 5.23 1.74
C SER A 335 24.51 5.82 0.33
N ALA A 336 23.41 5.50 -0.37
CA ALA A 336 23.11 6.05 -1.69
C ALA A 336 22.93 7.57 -1.65
N LEU A 337 22.15 8.10 -0.69
CA LEU A 337 21.96 9.54 -0.50
C LEU A 337 23.27 10.29 -0.23
N LEU A 338 24.09 9.78 0.69
CA LEU A 338 25.35 10.42 1.05
C LEU A 338 26.38 10.35 -0.09
N SER A 339 26.36 9.27 -0.88
CA SER A 339 27.19 9.14 -2.07
C SER A 339 26.77 10.12 -3.17
N LEU A 340 25.47 10.30 -3.39
CA LEU A 340 24.91 11.27 -4.34
C LEU A 340 25.34 12.70 -3.96
N HIS A 341 25.13 13.08 -2.71
CA HIS A 341 25.49 14.39 -2.18
C HIS A 341 27.01 14.65 -2.21
N ALA A 342 27.83 13.64 -1.89
CA ALA A 342 29.28 13.75 -2.05
C ALA A 342 29.68 13.95 -3.53
N GLY A 343 28.94 13.33 -4.46
CA GLY A 343 29.07 13.60 -5.89
C GLY A 343 28.78 15.06 -6.25
N TRP A 344 27.67 15.61 -5.75
CA TRP A 344 27.32 17.03 -5.97
C TRP A 344 28.38 17.99 -5.46
N VAL A 345 28.85 17.77 -4.23
CA VAL A 345 29.88 18.61 -3.60
C VAL A 345 31.21 18.55 -4.37
N ARG A 346 31.62 17.36 -4.84
CA ARG A 346 32.80 17.21 -5.70
C ARG A 346 32.65 17.92 -7.04
N ASN A 347 31.48 17.79 -7.67
CA ASN A 347 31.18 18.45 -8.94
C ASN A 347 31.20 19.99 -8.81
N ALA A 348 30.85 20.52 -7.63
CA ALA A 348 30.92 21.94 -7.31
C ALA A 348 32.33 22.43 -6.89
N GLY A 349 33.37 21.59 -7.04
CA GLY A 349 34.77 21.98 -6.88
C GLY A 349 35.34 21.87 -5.46
N ALA A 350 34.68 21.10 -4.57
CA ALA A 350 35.21 20.74 -3.27
C ALA A 350 35.84 19.34 -3.26
N GLU A 351 36.64 19.07 -2.23
CA GLU A 351 37.14 17.73 -1.92
C GLU A 351 36.29 17.10 -0.80
N VAL A 352 35.93 15.83 -0.94
CA VAL A 352 35.22 15.06 0.10
C VAL A 352 36.08 13.84 0.44
N THR A 353 36.64 13.86 1.64
CA THR A 353 37.62 12.89 2.16
C THR A 353 37.05 11.92 3.20
N CYS A 354 35.83 12.18 3.72
CA CYS A 354 35.14 11.24 4.60
C CYS A 354 34.53 10.09 3.78
N ASP A 355 34.80 8.86 4.22
CA ASP A 355 34.30 7.64 3.59
C ASP A 355 32.78 7.53 3.69
N GLU A 356 32.18 8.09 4.74
CA GLU A 356 30.74 8.10 4.97
C GLU A 356 29.96 9.02 4.01
N GLY A 357 30.65 9.93 3.30
CA GLY A 357 30.04 10.96 2.47
C GLY A 357 29.59 12.20 3.25
N VAL A 358 28.88 13.10 2.57
CA VAL A 358 28.33 14.35 3.14
C VAL A 358 26.84 14.41 2.88
N GLU A 359 26.12 15.16 3.70
CA GLU A 359 24.68 15.39 3.52
C GLU A 359 24.43 16.83 3.11
N VAL A 360 23.60 17.03 2.08
CA VAL A 360 23.15 18.34 1.60
C VAL A 360 21.65 18.41 1.84
N SER A 361 21.21 19.42 2.57
CA SER A 361 19.80 19.71 2.82
C SER A 361 19.11 20.10 1.51
N PRO A 362 17.88 19.62 1.24
CA PRO A 362 17.09 20.06 0.09
C PRO A 362 16.80 21.57 0.07
N LEU A 363 16.94 22.26 1.21
CA LEU A 363 16.82 23.72 1.31
C LEU A 363 18.07 24.46 0.83
N VAL A 364 19.20 23.77 0.74
CA VAL A 364 20.47 24.31 0.21
C VAL A 364 20.58 24.02 -1.27
N SER A 365 20.24 22.80 -1.70
CA SER A 365 20.28 22.39 -3.10
C SER A 365 19.29 21.26 -3.35
N TYR A 366 18.48 21.37 -4.40
CA TYR A 366 17.46 20.37 -4.75
C TYR A 366 18.05 19.18 -5.51
N ALA A 367 18.97 19.43 -6.45
CA ALA A 367 19.57 18.42 -7.32
C ALA A 367 21.08 18.64 -7.57
N GLY A 368 21.76 19.35 -6.66
CA GLY A 368 23.20 19.63 -6.71
C GLY A 368 23.56 21.01 -7.26
N GLU A 369 22.59 21.80 -7.72
CA GLU A 369 22.79 23.17 -8.18
C GLU A 369 23.13 24.15 -7.03
N GLY A 370 23.84 25.23 -7.35
CA GLY A 370 24.08 26.36 -6.44
C GLY A 370 25.16 26.12 -5.37
N LEU A 371 25.76 24.93 -5.34
CA LEU A 371 26.72 24.54 -4.31
C LEU A 371 28.08 25.24 -4.47
N GLU A 372 28.47 25.69 -5.67
CA GLU A 372 29.79 26.27 -5.94
C GLU A 372 30.08 27.47 -5.03
N SER A 373 29.08 28.31 -4.78
CA SER A 373 29.20 29.48 -3.89
C SER A 373 29.48 29.12 -2.44
N ILE A 374 29.12 27.90 -2.04
CA ILE A 374 29.27 27.38 -0.67
C ILE A 374 30.55 26.56 -0.57
N VAL A 375 30.85 25.71 -1.56
CA VAL A 375 31.83 24.63 -1.37
C VAL A 375 33.15 24.82 -2.10
N LEU A 376 33.23 25.68 -3.13
CA LEU A 376 34.38 25.75 -4.03
C LEU A 376 35.72 25.89 -3.29
N GLY A 377 36.65 24.97 -3.55
CA GLY A 377 37.99 24.96 -2.95
C GLY A 377 38.05 24.53 -1.49
N LYS A 378 36.95 24.06 -0.89
CA LYS A 378 36.91 23.52 0.48
C LYS A 378 37.17 22.01 0.50
N THR A 379 37.56 21.52 1.66
CA THR A 379 37.70 20.08 1.95
C THR A 379 36.77 19.69 3.10
N TYR A 380 35.96 18.67 2.90
CA TYR A 380 35.09 18.08 3.92
C TYR A 380 35.60 16.72 4.36
N ASN A 381 35.69 16.52 5.66
CA ASN A 381 36.19 15.31 6.31
C ASN A 381 35.21 14.77 7.38
N ASN A 382 33.98 15.28 7.42
CA ASN A 382 32.92 14.82 8.30
C ASN A 382 31.58 14.91 7.56
N LEU A 383 30.67 14.01 7.91
CA LEU A 383 29.30 13.94 7.40
C LEU A 383 28.46 15.18 7.77
N PHE A 384 28.63 15.68 9.00
CA PHE A 384 27.84 16.80 9.49
C PHE A 384 28.55 18.12 9.19
N VAL A 385 28.09 18.80 8.14
CA VAL A 385 28.64 20.07 7.67
C VAL A 385 27.56 21.14 7.77
N LEU A 386 27.69 22.08 8.70
CA LEU A 386 26.63 23.05 9.01
C LEU A 386 26.14 23.83 7.79
N GLU A 387 27.06 24.29 6.93
CA GLU A 387 26.74 25.04 5.70
C GLU A 387 26.05 24.23 4.61
N LEU A 388 26.05 22.90 4.72
CA LEU A 388 25.28 22.01 3.85
C LEU A 388 23.97 21.56 4.50
N GLN A 389 23.77 21.83 5.79
CA GLN A 389 22.60 21.38 6.55
C GLN A 389 21.56 22.49 6.76
N GLN A 390 21.96 23.74 6.63
CA GLN A 390 21.10 24.89 6.81
C GLN A 390 21.23 25.81 5.60
N PRO A 391 20.13 26.44 5.14
CA PRO A 391 20.23 27.50 4.15
C PRO A 391 21.15 28.60 4.70
N SER A 392 21.90 29.26 3.81
CA SER A 392 22.68 30.44 4.17
C SER A 392 21.79 31.47 4.88
N PRO A 393 22.28 32.11 5.97
CA PRO A 393 21.49 33.07 6.74
C PRO A 393 21.02 34.30 5.95
#